data_AF-A0A7Y0X8Y9-F1
#
_entry.id   AF-A0A7Y0X8Y9-F1
#
_cell.length_a   1.000
_cell.length_b   1.000
_cell.length_c   1.000
_cell.angle_alpha   90.00
_cell.angle_beta   90.00
_cell.angle_gamma   90.00
#
_symmetry.space_group_name_H-M   'P 1'
#
loop_
_entity.id
_entity.type
_entity.pdbx_description
1 polymer ?
#
loop_
_entity_poly.entity_id
_entity_poly.type
_entity_poly.pdbx_seq_one_letter_code
_entity_poly.pdbx_strand_id
1 'polypeptide(L)'
;FGENTDKARDKFKQELEETHVLFKDFIRERRPSLDLDKVATGEHWFGTQAKELGLVDDISTSDDIVVAACKDKTVLSVHYVQKKKLADKLAGVAGKVADSVILKLAERGQ
;
A
#
# COMPACT_ATOMS: atom_id res chain seq x y z
N PHE A 1 -11.00 -23.82 -13.18
CA PHE A 1 -10.15 -24.04 -11.99
C PHE A 1 -9.63 -25.46 -12.06
N GLY A 2 -8.30 -25.60 -12.13
CA GLY A 2 -7.60 -26.69 -12.82
C GLY A 2 -7.78 -28.09 -12.23
N GLU A 3 -7.71 -29.09 -13.11
CA GLU A 3 -7.69 -30.50 -12.76
C GLU A 3 -6.47 -30.81 -11.88
N ASN A 4 -6.71 -31.52 -10.77
CA ASN A 4 -5.71 -31.87 -9.77
C ASN A 4 -4.90 -33.10 -10.21
N THR A 5 -4.27 -33.03 -11.38
CA THR A 5 -3.39 -34.10 -11.90
C THR A 5 -1.99 -33.96 -11.30
N ASP A 6 -1.27 -35.09 -11.17
CA ASP A 6 0.10 -35.08 -10.66
C ASP A 6 1.02 -34.17 -11.49
N LYS A 7 0.86 -34.20 -12.83
CA LYS A 7 1.58 -33.31 -13.75
C LYS A 7 1.31 -31.83 -13.48
N ALA A 8 0.07 -31.45 -13.20
CA ALA A 8 -0.28 -30.07 -12.86
C ALA A 8 0.32 -29.65 -11.51
N ARG A 9 0.32 -30.56 -10.53
CA ARG A 9 0.95 -30.34 -9.22
C ARG A 9 2.45 -30.15 -9.34
N ASP A 10 3.14 -30.95 -10.15
CA ASP A 10 4.58 -30.86 -10.32
C ASP A 10 4.99 -29.58 -11.04
N LYS A 11 4.26 -29.19 -12.10
CA LYS A 11 4.45 -27.90 -12.76
C LYS A 11 4.26 -26.74 -11.78
N PHE A 12 3.23 -26.79 -10.93
CA PHE A 12 2.99 -25.76 -9.92
C PHE A 12 4.10 -25.66 -8.87
N LYS A 13 4.64 -26.80 -8.40
CA LYS A 13 5.80 -26.82 -7.49
C LYS A 13 7.03 -26.20 -8.15
N GLN A 14 7.27 -26.50 -9.42
CA GLN A 14 8.38 -25.91 -10.17
C GLN A 14 8.24 -24.39 -10.27
N GLU A 15 7.06 -23.90 -10.65
CA GLU A 15 6.78 -22.45 -10.73
C GLU A 15 6.96 -21.74 -9.37
N LEU A 16 6.58 -22.39 -8.27
CA LEU A 16 6.81 -21.88 -6.92
C LEU A 16 8.30 -21.78 -6.57
N GLU A 17 9.10 -22.80 -6.87
CA GLU A 17 10.54 -22.79 -6.60
C GLU A 17 11.25 -21.74 -7.44
N GLU A 18 10.92 -21.62 -8.74
CA GLU A 18 11.46 -20.58 -9.61
C GLU A 18 11.16 -19.18 -9.07
N THR A 19 9.92 -18.94 -8.62
CA THR A 19 9.52 -17.67 -8.00
C THR A 19 10.30 -17.41 -6.70
N HIS A 20 10.51 -18.43 -5.89
CA HIS A 20 11.25 -18.34 -4.63
C HIS A 20 12.73 -17.99 -4.85
N VAL A 21 13.38 -18.58 -5.85
CA VAL A 21 14.76 -18.24 -6.24
C VAL A 21 14.84 -16.78 -6.68
N LEU A 22 13.96 -16.35 -7.59
CA LEU A 22 13.91 -14.96 -8.07
C LEU A 22 13.73 -13.96 -6.92
N PHE A 23 12.89 -14.28 -5.94
CA PHE A 23 12.69 -13.43 -4.77
C PHE A 23 13.94 -13.32 -3.89
N LYS A 24 14.65 -14.43 -3.67
CA LYS A 24 15.92 -14.43 -2.92
C LYS A 24 16.98 -13.61 -3.64
N ASP A 25 17.09 -13.74 -4.95
CA ASP A 25 18.07 -12.98 -5.75
C ASP A 25 17.79 -11.48 -5.69
N PHE A 26 16.52 -11.07 -5.81
CA PHE A 26 16.13 -9.68 -5.62
C PHE A 26 16.55 -9.13 -4.26
N ILE A 27 16.37 -9.90 -3.18
CA ILE A 27 16.79 -9.49 -1.84
C ILE A 27 18.32 -9.36 -1.76
N ARG A 28 19.10 -10.31 -2.29
CA ARG A 28 20.58 -10.24 -2.29
C ARG A 28 21.09 -8.99 -2.98
N GLU A 29 20.51 -8.64 -4.13
CA GLU A 29 20.91 -7.46 -4.89
C GLU A 29 20.66 -6.16 -4.11
N ARG A 30 19.50 -6.07 -3.42
CA ARG A 30 19.07 -4.85 -2.73
C ARG A 30 19.59 -4.75 -1.30
N ARG A 31 19.90 -5.87 -0.65
CA ARG A 31 20.45 -5.96 0.71
C ARG A 31 21.61 -6.98 0.76
N PRO A 32 22.79 -6.68 0.17
CA PRO A 32 23.91 -7.63 0.09
C PRO A 32 24.46 -8.07 1.47
N SER A 33 24.26 -7.25 2.50
CA SER A 33 24.69 -7.53 3.88
C SER A 33 23.69 -8.34 4.69
N LEU A 34 22.51 -8.65 4.13
CA LEU A 34 21.47 -9.40 4.83
C LEU A 34 21.79 -10.90 4.82
N ASP A 35 21.78 -11.51 6.00
CA ASP A 35 21.82 -12.96 6.14
C ASP A 35 20.47 -13.57 5.74
N LEU A 36 20.39 -13.94 4.46
CA LEU A 36 19.17 -14.46 3.84
C LEU A 36 18.75 -15.82 4.38
N ASP A 37 19.70 -16.67 4.80
CA ASP A 37 19.40 -18.01 5.31
C ASP A 37 18.66 -17.93 6.66
N LYS A 38 18.90 -16.86 7.42
CA LYS A 38 18.21 -16.60 8.69
C LYS A 38 16.77 -16.12 8.52
N VAL A 39 16.43 -15.46 7.40
CA VAL A 39 15.15 -14.74 7.23
C VAL A 39 14.25 -15.31 6.15
N ALA A 40 14.78 -16.07 5.19
CA ALA A 40 14.02 -16.68 4.10
C ALA A 40 13.43 -18.06 4.49
N THR A 41 12.80 -18.13 5.66
CA THR A 41 12.16 -19.34 6.22
C THR A 41 10.68 -19.44 5.90
N GLY A 42 10.08 -18.39 5.35
CA GLY A 42 8.62 -18.26 5.14
C GLY A 42 7.86 -17.74 6.37
N GLU A 43 8.57 -17.39 7.44
CA GLU A 43 8.01 -16.76 8.63
C GLU A 43 7.75 -15.27 8.42
N HIS A 44 6.94 -14.68 9.31
CA HIS A 44 6.70 -13.25 9.36
C HIS A 44 7.45 -12.62 10.54
N TRP A 45 7.85 -11.35 10.35
CA TRP A 45 8.59 -10.58 11.34
C TRP A 45 7.84 -9.31 11.69
N PHE A 46 7.70 -8.99 12.98
CA PHE A 46 7.21 -7.68 13.40
C PHE A 46 8.24 -6.59 13.06
N GLY A 47 7.80 -5.34 12.91
CA GLY A 47 8.65 -4.25 12.43
C GLY A 47 9.95 -4.06 13.23
N THR A 48 9.90 -4.23 14.56
CA THR A 48 11.08 -4.17 15.44
C THR A 48 12.07 -5.29 15.14
N GLN A 49 11.59 -6.52 15.02
CA GLN A 49 12.40 -7.68 14.63
C GLN A 49 12.97 -7.52 13.22
N ALA A 50 12.18 -7.00 12.29
CA ALA A 50 12.60 -6.75 10.92
C ALA A 50 13.76 -5.72 10.87
N LYS A 51 13.73 -4.70 11.73
CA LYS A 51 14.84 -3.74 11.86
C LYS A 51 16.08 -4.43 12.44
N GLU A 52 15.96 -5.21 13.51
CA GLU A 52 17.09 -5.97 14.08
C GLU A 52 17.71 -6.98 13.10
N LEU A 53 16.89 -7.61 12.26
CA LEU A 53 17.31 -8.55 11.23
C LEU A 53 17.83 -7.87 9.95
N GLY A 54 17.74 -6.54 9.84
CA GLY A 54 18.18 -5.80 8.66
C GLY A 54 17.25 -5.95 7.45
N LEU A 55 15.99 -6.34 7.66
CA LEU A 55 14.94 -6.40 6.63
C LEU A 55 14.34 -5.03 6.30
N VAL A 56 14.43 -4.08 7.23
CA VAL A 56 14.02 -2.68 7.04
C VAL A 56 15.09 -1.71 7.54
N ASP A 57 15.13 -0.54 6.93
CA ASP A 57 16.17 0.46 7.21
C ASP A 57 15.80 1.37 8.38
N ASP A 58 14.50 1.58 8.65
CA ASP A 58 14.01 2.23 9.86
C ASP A 58 12.52 2.00 10.15
N ILE A 59 12.10 2.37 11.37
CA ILE A 59 10.71 2.35 11.81
C ILE A 59 10.26 3.79 12.06
N SER A 60 9.35 4.29 11.23
CA SER A 60 8.80 5.63 11.36
C SER A 60 7.40 5.73 10.76
N THR A 61 6.71 6.85 11.00
CA THR A 61 5.43 7.11 10.36
C THR A 61 5.62 7.74 8.98
N SER A 62 4.60 7.67 8.13
CA SER A 62 4.60 8.36 6.83
C SER A 62 4.87 9.85 6.97
N ASP A 63 4.34 10.48 8.01
CA ASP A 63 4.48 11.91 8.26
C ASP A 63 5.92 12.25 8.62
N ASP A 64 6.57 11.45 9.47
CA ASP A 64 7.97 11.64 9.84
C ASP A 64 8.90 11.59 8.63
N ILE A 65 8.69 10.62 7.73
CA ILE A 65 9.50 10.46 6.51
C ILE A 65 9.37 11.69 5.61
N VAL A 66 8.14 12.17 5.39
CA VAL A 66 7.89 13.33 4.54
C VAL A 66 8.47 14.60 5.16
N VAL A 67 8.25 14.82 6.46
CA VAL A 67 8.77 16.00 7.17
C VAL A 67 10.29 15.99 7.21
N ALA A 68 10.93 14.83 7.38
CA ALA A 68 12.38 14.70 7.30
C ALA A 68 12.91 15.08 5.91
N ALA A 69 12.28 14.57 4.84
CA ALA A 69 12.66 14.86 3.46
C ALA A 69 12.43 16.34 3.06
N CYS A 70 11.52 17.06 3.72
CA CYS A 70 11.33 18.50 3.49
C CYS A 70 12.51 19.35 4.00
N LYS A 71 13.42 18.81 4.83
CA LYS A 71 14.56 19.56 5.37
C LYS A 71 15.68 19.73 4.35
N ASP A 72 15.85 18.76 3.46
CA ASP A 72 16.97 18.68 2.51
C ASP A 72 16.53 18.72 1.04
N LYS A 73 15.22 18.64 0.75
CA LYS A 73 14.67 18.69 -0.61
C LYS A 73 13.76 19.88 -0.84
N THR A 74 13.67 20.31 -2.09
CA THR A 74 12.77 21.39 -2.52
C THR A 74 11.31 20.92 -2.50
N VAL A 75 10.47 21.63 -1.74
CA VAL A 75 9.02 21.37 -1.70
C VAL A 75 8.34 22.07 -2.88
N LEU A 76 7.72 21.29 -3.78
CA LEU A 76 7.07 21.81 -4.99
C LEU A 76 5.59 22.19 -4.78
N SER A 77 4.90 21.50 -3.89
CA SER A 77 3.46 21.72 -3.63
C SER A 77 3.11 21.25 -2.23
N VAL A 78 2.19 21.97 -1.59
CA VAL A 78 1.59 21.60 -0.31
C VAL A 78 0.08 21.65 -0.47
N HIS A 79 -0.58 20.53 -0.16
CA HIS A 79 -2.04 20.45 -0.17
C HIS A 79 -2.54 20.24 1.26
N TYR A 80 -3.33 21.20 1.74
CA TYR A 80 -3.99 21.08 3.03
C TYR A 80 -5.33 20.36 2.88
N VAL A 81 -5.47 19.20 3.51
CA VAL A 81 -6.74 18.46 3.56
C VAL A 81 -7.42 18.71 4.89
N GLN A 82 -8.49 19.49 4.88
CA GLN A 82 -9.36 19.60 6.05
C GLN A 82 -10.17 18.30 6.20
N LYS A 83 -9.95 17.58 7.31
CA LYS A 83 -10.77 16.40 7.65
C LYS A 83 -12.22 16.85 7.88
N LYS A 84 -13.09 16.56 6.91
CA LYS A 84 -14.54 16.77 7.06
C LYS A 84 -15.09 15.83 8.11
N LYS A 85 -15.88 16.36 9.06
CA LYS A 85 -16.61 15.50 10.00
C LYS A 85 -17.63 14.68 9.21
N LEU A 86 -18.00 13.51 9.73
CA LEU A 86 -19.02 12.67 9.08
C LEU A 86 -20.34 13.44 8.89
N ALA A 87 -20.70 14.30 9.85
CA ALA A 87 -21.84 15.21 9.75
C ALA A 87 -21.75 16.14 8.53
N ASP A 88 -20.59 16.74 8.28
CA ASP A 88 -20.37 17.63 7.13
C ASP A 88 -20.47 16.88 5.79
N LYS A 89 -20.06 15.61 5.77
CA LYS A 89 -20.22 14.75 4.59
C LYS A 89 -21.70 14.46 4.31
N LEU A 90 -22.49 14.18 5.34
CA LEU A 90 -23.94 13.90 5.20
C LEU A 90 -24.73 15.16 4.81
N ALA A 91 -24.45 16.30 5.45
CA ALA A 91 -25.08 17.57 5.11
C ALA A 91 -24.79 17.99 3.65
N GLY A 92 -23.56 17.76 3.18
CA GLY A 92 -23.18 18.01 1.78
C GLY A 92 -23.91 17.11 0.77
N VAL A 93 -24.34 15.91 1.15
CA VAL A 93 -25.17 15.04 0.29
C VAL A 93 -26.61 15.54 0.25
N ALA A 94 -27.18 15.91 1.41
CA ALA A 94 -28.54 16.43 1.50
C ALA A 94 -28.73 17.73 0.71
N GLY A 95 -27.77 18.65 0.80
CA GLY A 95 -27.79 19.91 0.02
C GLY A 95 -27.82 19.68 -1.49
N LYS A 96 -26.99 18.77 -1.99
CA LYS A 96 -26.96 18.43 -3.44
C LYS A 96 -28.26 17.84 -3.96
N VAL A 97 -28.96 17.06 -3.13
CA VAL A 97 -30.29 16.51 -3.49
C VAL A 97 -31.33 17.62 -3.56
N ALA A 98 -31.33 18.55 -2.59
CA ALA A 98 -32.24 19.69 -2.60
C ALA A 98 -32.02 20.59 -3.83
N ASP A 99 -30.77 20.93 -4.15
CA ASP A 99 -30.42 21.73 -5.33
C ASP A 99 -30.90 21.05 -6.63
N SER A 100 -30.70 19.73 -6.75
CA SER A 100 -31.12 18.96 -7.92
C SER A 100 -32.65 18.90 -8.10
N VAL A 101 -33.40 18.94 -7.00
CA VAL A 101 -34.87 18.99 -7.03
C VAL A 101 -35.36 20.38 -7.42
N ILE A 102 -34.74 21.44 -6.87
CA ILE A 102 -35.06 22.83 -7.19
C ILE A 102 -34.79 23.11 -8.68
N LEU A 103 -33.63 22.69 -9.20
CA LEU A 103 -33.29 22.85 -10.63
C LEU A 103 -34.32 22.16 -11.54
N LYS A 104 -34.69 20.92 -11.22
CA LYS A 104 -35.70 20.16 -11.99
C LYS A 104 -37.09 20.79 -11.95
N LEU A 105 -37.45 21.49 -10.88
CA LEU A 105 -38.72 22.21 -10.78
C LEU A 105 -38.70 23.52 -11.56
N ALA A 106 -37.57 24.24 -11.55
CA ALA A 106 -37.37 25.46 -12.33
C ALA A 106 -37.38 25.16 -13.85
N GLU A 107 -36.72 24.08 -14.28
CA GLU A 107 -36.73 23.62 -15.69
C GLU A 107 -38.12 23.18 -16.17
N ARG A 108 -39.00 22.75 -15.27
CA ARG A 108 -40.38 22.35 -15.59
C ARG A 108 -41.38 23.51 -15.59
N GLY A 109 -40.97 24.68 -15.13
CA GLY A 109 -41.80 25.90 -15.07
C GLY A 109 -41.59 26.85 -16.26
N GLN A 110 -40.73 26.49 -17.22
CA GLN A 110 -40.58 27.15 -18.52
C GLN A 110 -41.32 26.38 -19.62
#